data_AF-A0A816TT12-F1
#
_entry.id   AF-A0A816TT12-F1
#
_cell.length_a   1.000
_cell.length_b   1.000
_cell.length_c   1.000
_cell.angle_alpha   90.00
_cell.angle_beta   90.00
_cell.angle_gamma   90.00
#
_symmetry.space_group_name_H-M   'P 1'
#
loop_
_entity.id
_entity.type
_entity.pdbx_description
1 polymer ?
#
loop_
_entity_poly.entity_id
_entity_poly.type
_entity_poly.pdbx_seq_one_letter_code
_entity_poly.pdbx_strand_id
1 'polypeptide(L)'
;MEEVVEEIEAASSSGDPHSQSLMGFVYGTGMMREKSKSKSFLRHNFAAEGENMQSKMTLAFTYMLPSLRRDLLWTKLRNLLSRISSYGDC
;
A
#
# COMPACT_ATOMS: atom_id res chain seq x y z
N MET A 1 -13.05 21.99 2.10
CA MET A 1 -12.38 20.68 2.24
C MET A 1 -12.45 19.91 0.93
N GLU A 2 -13.63 19.68 0.34
CA GLU A 2 -13.73 19.09 -1.00
C GLU A 2 -13.06 19.94 -2.09
N GLU A 3 -13.22 21.27 -2.05
CA GLU A 3 -12.55 22.20 -2.98
C GLU A 3 -11.02 22.01 -3.06
N VAL A 4 -10.37 21.80 -1.91
CA VAL A 4 -8.91 21.57 -1.84
C VAL A 4 -8.54 20.24 -2.50
N VAL A 5 -9.38 19.22 -2.36
CA VAL A 5 -9.15 17.92 -3.02
C VAL A 5 -9.34 18.01 -4.52
N GLU A 6 -10.31 18.82 -4.98
CA GLU A 6 -10.50 19.05 -6.41
C GLU A 6 -9.33 19.80 -7.04
N GLU A 7 -8.77 20.79 -6.34
CA GLU A 7 -7.55 21.48 -6.77
C GLU A 7 -6.33 20.55 -6.84
N ILE A 8 -6.14 19.71 -5.81
CA ILE A 8 -5.08 18.68 -5.81
C ILE A 8 -5.32 17.64 -6.91
N GLU A 9 -6.57 17.29 -7.21
CA GLU A 9 -6.92 16.36 -8.28
C GLU A 9 -6.63 16.95 -9.67
N ALA A 10 -6.86 18.25 -9.86
CA ALA A 10 -6.45 18.97 -11.05
C ALA A 10 -4.92 19.01 -11.20
N ALA A 11 -4.18 19.32 -10.12
CA ALA A 11 -2.71 19.29 -10.11
C ALA A 11 -2.13 17.87 -10.29
N SER A 12 -2.80 16.85 -9.77
CA SER A 12 -2.44 15.45 -10.00
C SER A 12 -2.60 15.07 -11.47
N SER A 13 -3.65 15.59 -12.12
CA SER A 13 -3.96 15.36 -13.53
C SER A 13 -3.06 16.15 -14.47
N SER A 14 -2.48 17.26 -14.03
CA SER A 14 -1.43 17.99 -14.76
C SER A 14 -0.06 17.32 -14.70
N GLY A 15 0.09 16.24 -13.92
CA GLY A 15 1.30 15.44 -13.87
C GLY A 15 2.24 15.77 -12.70
N ASP A 16 1.82 16.59 -11.73
CA ASP A 16 2.65 16.90 -10.58
C ASP A 16 2.86 15.67 -9.67
N PRO A 17 4.10 15.17 -9.50
CA PRO A 17 4.37 13.95 -8.75
C PRO A 17 4.05 14.09 -7.24
N HIS A 18 4.09 15.31 -6.71
CA HIS A 18 3.77 15.57 -5.31
C HIS A 18 2.26 15.45 -5.05
N SER A 19 1.46 16.08 -5.90
CA SER A 19 0.00 16.03 -5.90
C SER A 19 -0.53 14.62 -6.15
N GLN A 20 0.11 13.85 -7.04
CA GLN A 20 -0.21 12.44 -7.26
C GLN A 20 0.03 11.59 -6.00
N SER A 21 1.13 11.81 -5.27
CA SER A 21 1.39 11.14 -4.00
C SER A 21 0.35 11.50 -2.94
N LEU A 22 -0.06 12.77 -2.88
CA LEU A 22 -1.09 13.25 -1.96
C LEU A 22 -2.46 12.62 -2.26
N MET A 23 -2.85 12.52 -3.53
CA MET A 23 -4.08 11.81 -3.93
C MET A 23 -4.00 10.31 -3.62
N GLY A 24 -2.82 9.70 -3.74
CA GLY A 24 -2.56 8.34 -3.30
C GLY A 24 -2.89 8.14 -1.81
N PHE A 25 -2.49 9.10 -0.98
CA PHE A 25 -2.79 9.11 0.45
C PHE A 25 -4.26 9.37 0.77
N VAL A 26 -4.90 10.33 0.08
CA VAL A 26 -6.33 10.65 0.21
C VAL A 26 -7.20 9.40 -0.03
N TYR A 27 -6.97 8.70 -1.15
CA TYR A 27 -7.70 7.46 -1.44
C TYR A 27 -7.31 6.29 -0.54
N GLY A 28 -6.07 6.26 -0.04
CA GLY A 28 -5.58 5.19 0.83
C GLY A 28 -6.14 5.26 2.25
N THR A 29 -6.26 6.47 2.79
CA THR A 29 -6.82 6.75 4.12
C THR A 29 -8.33 6.84 4.11
N GLY A 30 -8.94 7.27 2.98
CA GLY A 30 -10.35 7.61 2.93
C GLY A 30 -10.66 8.95 3.60
N MET A 31 -9.64 9.80 3.80
CA MET A 31 -9.86 11.17 4.24
C MET A 31 -10.35 11.98 3.04
N MET A 32 -11.47 12.67 3.19
CA MET A 32 -12.08 13.57 2.18
C MET A 32 -12.67 12.90 0.91
N ARG A 33 -12.28 11.67 0.57
CA ARG A 33 -12.90 10.87 -0.50
C ARG A 33 -13.14 9.44 -0.04
N GLU A 34 -13.98 8.71 -0.77
CA GLU A 34 -14.17 7.29 -0.54
C GLU A 34 -12.85 6.52 -0.64
N LYS A 35 -12.61 5.67 0.35
CA LYS A 35 -11.41 4.85 0.41
C LYS A 35 -11.37 3.87 -0.77
N SER A 36 -10.31 3.94 -1.56
CA SER A 36 -10.12 3.03 -2.69
C SER A 36 -8.65 2.64 -2.81
N LYS A 37 -8.37 1.36 -2.51
CA LYS A 37 -7.01 0.80 -2.62
C LYS A 37 -6.51 0.84 -4.06
N SER A 38 -7.38 0.58 -5.04
CA SER A 38 -7.01 0.58 -6.46
C SER A 38 -6.64 1.98 -6.94
N LYS A 39 -7.44 3.01 -6.59
CA LYS A 39 -7.13 4.40 -6.95
C LYS A 39 -5.88 4.90 -6.23
N SER A 40 -5.71 4.56 -4.95
CA SER A 40 -4.51 4.88 -4.18
C SER A 40 -3.25 4.30 -4.82
N PHE A 41 -3.28 3.01 -5.19
CA PHE A 41 -2.17 2.34 -5.85
C PHE A 41 -1.80 2.96 -7.19
N LEU A 42 -2.81 3.26 -8.03
CA LEU A 42 -2.59 3.87 -9.35
C LEU A 42 -1.92 5.25 -9.23
N ARG A 43 -2.37 6.09 -8.29
CA ARG A 43 -1.79 7.44 -8.08
C ARG A 43 -0.36 7.38 -7.57
N HIS A 44 -0.03 6.44 -6.68
CA HIS A 44 1.36 6.21 -6.27
C HIS A 44 2.24 5.68 -7.42
N ASN A 45 1.68 4.93 -8.37
CA ASN A 45 2.42 4.46 -9.54
C ASN A 45 2.85 5.63 -10.45
N PHE A 46 1.92 6.52 -10.80
CA PHE A 46 2.25 7.73 -11.56
C PHE A 46 3.25 8.64 -10.82
N ALA A 47 3.09 8.81 -9.51
CA ALA A 47 4.02 9.60 -8.72
C ALA A 47 5.43 8.97 -8.70
N ALA A 48 5.52 7.63 -8.67
CA ALA A 48 6.79 6.92 -8.70
C ALA A 48 7.51 7.04 -10.05
N GLU A 49 6.76 7.10 -11.17
CA GLU A 49 7.30 7.43 -12.50
C GLU A 49 7.86 8.86 -12.52
N GLY A 50 7.18 9.81 -11.86
CA GLY A 50 7.65 11.18 -11.62
C GLY A 50 8.75 11.33 -10.55
N GLU A 51 9.51 10.26 -10.29
CA GLU A 51 10.60 10.19 -9.31
C GLU A 51 10.24 10.50 -7.84
N ASN A 52 8.97 10.44 -7.47
CA ASN A 52 8.57 10.65 -6.08
C ASN A 52 9.02 9.47 -5.19
N MET A 53 10.01 9.74 -4.33
CA MET A 53 10.60 8.76 -3.43
C MET A 53 9.59 8.18 -2.42
N GLN A 54 8.65 8.98 -1.94
CA GLN A 54 7.63 8.51 -0.97
C GLN A 54 6.70 7.51 -1.63
N SER A 55 6.30 7.77 -2.87
CA SER A 55 5.46 6.84 -3.63
C SER A 55 6.21 5.57 -4.05
N LYS A 56 7.50 5.68 -4.42
CA LYS A 56 8.38 4.51 -4.65
C LYS A 56 8.46 3.63 -3.39
N MET A 57 8.64 4.23 -2.22
CA MET A 57 8.65 3.52 -0.93
C MET A 57 7.31 2.85 -0.62
N THR A 58 6.18 3.55 -0.83
CA THR A 58 4.85 2.98 -0.61
C THR A 58 4.58 1.78 -1.51
N LEU A 59 4.96 1.84 -2.78
CA LEU A 59 4.85 0.70 -3.71
C LEU A 59 5.75 -0.46 -3.29
N ALA A 60 7.02 -0.19 -2.98
CA ALA A 60 7.96 -1.20 -2.52
C ALA A 60 7.44 -1.92 -1.26
N PHE A 61 6.90 -1.18 -0.29
CA PHE A 61 6.30 -1.76 0.91
C PHE A 61 5.06 -2.60 0.56
N THR A 62 4.23 -2.13 -0.36
CA THR A 62 3.02 -2.85 -0.81
C THR A 62 3.38 -4.18 -1.48
N TYR A 63 4.46 -4.24 -2.27
CA TYR A 63 4.93 -5.48 -2.88
C TYR A 63 5.66 -6.41 -1.90
N MET A 64 6.41 -5.86 -0.95
CA MET A 64 7.13 -6.67 0.05
C MET A 64 6.20 -7.27 1.11
N LEU A 65 5.11 -6.58 1.48
CA LEU A 65 4.20 -7.00 2.54
C LEU A 65 3.57 -8.39 2.32
N PRO A 66 3.02 -8.74 1.13
CA PRO A 66 2.53 -10.09 0.88
C PRO A 66 3.61 -11.16 1.00
N SER A 67 4.83 -10.87 0.55
CA SER A 67 5.98 -11.79 0.66
C SER A 67 6.34 -12.02 2.14
N LEU A 68 6.52 -10.92 2.90
CA LEU A 68 6.78 -10.98 4.34
C LEU A 68 5.64 -11.69 5.11
N ARG A 69 4.39 -11.43 4.76
CA ARG A 69 3.22 -12.08 5.38
C ARG A 69 3.18 -13.57 5.09
N ARG A 70 3.53 -13.98 3.87
CA ARG A 70 3.61 -15.40 3.48
C ARG A 70 4.69 -16.12 4.29
N ASP A 71 5.86 -15.50 4.46
CA ASP A 71 6.98 -16.08 5.22
C ASP A 71 6.65 -16.22 6.71
N LEU A 72 5.96 -15.22 7.28
CA LEU A 72 5.43 -15.28 8.64
C LEU A 72 4.39 -16.40 8.82
N LEU A 73 3.45 -16.53 7.88
CA LEU A 73 2.44 -17.60 7.89
C LEU A 73 3.09 -18.98 7.77
N TRP A 74 4.08 -19.15 6.89
CA TRP A 74 4.81 -20.39 6.72
C TRP A 74 5.59 -20.79 7.98
N THR A 75 6.24 -19.82 8.62
CA THR A 75 6.98 -20.04 9.87
C THR A 75 6.04 -20.44 11.00
N LYS A 76 4.88 -19.77 11.11
CA LYS A 76 3.84 -20.09 12.10
C LYS A 76 3.24 -21.47 11.87
N LEU A 77 2.97 -21.83 10.61
CA LEU A 77 2.49 -23.17 10.24
C LEU A 77 3.53 -24.25 10.58
N ARG A 78 4.81 -24.03 10.27
CA ARG A 78 5.91 -24.95 10.59
C ARG A 78 6.01 -25.21 12.09
N ASN A 79 5.93 -24.15 12.91
CA ASN A 79 5.94 -24.26 14.37
C ASN A 79 4.69 -24.94 14.94
N LEU A 80 3.54 -24.82 14.28
CA LEU A 80 2.34 -25.54 14.68
C LEU A 80 2.46 -27.04 14.38
N LEU A 81 2.98 -27.39 13.21
CA LEU A 81 3.19 -28.77 12.78
C LEU A 81 4.24 -29.50 13.64
N SER A 82 5.34 -28.83 14.01
CA SER A 82 6.33 -29.40 14.93
C SER A 82 5.75 -29.67 16.32
N ARG A 83 4.86 -28.80 16.81
CA ARG A 83 4.13 -29.02 18.06
C ARG A 83 3.17 -30.20 17.97
N ILE A 84 2.44 -30.35 16.87
CA ILE A 84 1.52 -31.49 16.68
C ILE A 84 2.29 -32.81 16.60
N SER A 85 3.43 -32.85 15.90
CA SER A 85 4.28 -34.04 15.85
C SER A 85 4.78 -34.46 17.24
N SER A 86 5.16 -33.49 18.08
CA SER A 86 5.58 -33.75 19.48
C SER A 86 4.46 -34.26 20.39
N TYR A 87 3.19 -34.02 20.05
CA TYR A 87 2.03 -34.52 20.82
C TYR A 87 1.58 -35.92 20.37
N GLY A 88 2.04 -36.42 19.23
CA GLY A 88 1.69 -37.74 18.70
C GLY A 88 2.60 -38.89 19.14
N ASP A 89 3.73 -38.58 19.80
CA ASP A 89 4.70 -39.56 20.31
C ASP A 89 4.50 -39.89 21.81
N CYS A 90 3.30 -39.64 22.37
CA CYS A 90 2.89 -40.02 23.73
C CYS A 90 1.84 -41.15 23.71
#